data_AF-A0AAE0FCB1-F1
#
_entry.id   AF-A0AAE0FCB1-F1
#
_cell.length_a   1.000
_cell.length_b   1.000
_cell.length_c   1.000
_cell.angle_alpha   90.00
_cell.angle_beta   90.00
_cell.angle_gamma   90.00
#
_symmetry.space_group_name_H-M   'P 1'
#
loop_
_entity.id
_entity.type
_entity.pdbx_description
1 polymer ?
#
loop_
_entity_poly.entity_id
_entity_poly.type
_entity_poly.pdbx_seq_one_letter_code
_entity_poly.pdbx_strand_id
1 'polypeptide(L)'
;MFDGTRRLGEALNTVARFCDVDFNLIKRLVQFVTLHASPDNAALSTTLTTLVAHELGLPFDAVTGFGRDSLKVNGTATARLLVTFPSATDLLCICHTLNNTGDRVGFPEKREFMTAWLILVQNNNTATQMWKALTRTAMVGFSDIRWWSRQEVENKIALHFNSVPVLLQQLLDEGVGDATTRKMLDIFHADPLRLEVSFAAGYDGLTDLLATTYAMEGDRLEILLVYRRVESLRKYGRGLVDDIENRGLLPNVDAVIRRAQELKVGATIRKEFPGYGTFTGRVSSIDKEDPAEFVYHITYDDGDSETMTAAEMKPLMDVSRQELRQRAITELQGAYEYLEKRLTGQCDSSYDCTRAYLVCELAQLFDPSFVAENVVDACWVQRLAAVVPLARHAGGKLVAELEGELPNYMAAAAGFSCDHSDVAAFTDAVLGWWRKHAQNLPKWGQAARIVCSLSPNSCACERVFSLLKNMFGENQDNTMADYLQSALMLRYNRRVL
;
A
#
# COMPACT_ATOMS: atom_id res chain seq x y z
N MET A 1 -12.05 -2.00 -14.64
CA MET A 1 -10.88 -2.86 -14.38
C MET A 1 -11.24 -4.27 -14.81
N PHE A 2 -10.31 -4.97 -15.45
CA PHE A 2 -10.43 -6.41 -15.69
C PHE A 2 -9.72 -7.15 -14.56
N ASP A 3 -10.40 -8.08 -13.90
CA ASP A 3 -9.77 -8.91 -12.85
C ASP A 3 -10.38 -10.31 -12.87
N GLY A 4 -9.59 -11.25 -13.38
CA GLY A 4 -9.59 -12.67 -13.02
C GLY A 4 -10.83 -13.54 -13.25
N THR A 5 -10.54 -14.84 -13.36
CA THR A 5 -11.49 -15.93 -13.62
C THR A 5 -12.41 -16.18 -12.43
N ARG A 6 -13.70 -16.34 -12.69
CA ARG A 6 -14.66 -16.97 -11.78
C ARG A 6 -15.12 -18.31 -12.34
N ARG A 7 -15.81 -19.09 -11.51
CA ARG A 7 -16.47 -20.36 -11.89
C ARG A 7 -17.40 -20.22 -13.11
N LEU A 8 -17.86 -18.99 -13.41
CA LEU A 8 -18.76 -18.61 -14.51
C LEU A 8 -18.04 -18.00 -15.73
N GLY A 9 -16.71 -17.87 -15.70
CA GLY A 9 -15.91 -17.16 -16.71
C GLY A 9 -15.16 -15.96 -16.14
N GLU A 10 -14.44 -15.26 -17.00
CA GLU A 10 -13.66 -14.06 -16.67
C GLU A 10 -14.58 -12.86 -16.40
N ALA A 11 -14.36 -12.12 -15.32
CA ALA A 11 -15.23 -11.00 -14.97
C ALA A 11 -14.64 -9.66 -15.42
N LEU A 12 -15.44 -8.90 -16.16
CA LEU A 12 -15.17 -7.51 -16.48
C LEU A 12 -16.16 -6.62 -15.73
N ASN A 13 -15.65 -5.63 -15.01
CA ASN A 13 -16.48 -4.61 -14.41
C ASN A 13 -15.94 -3.20 -14.61
N THR A 14 -16.88 -2.27 -14.66
CA THR A 14 -16.60 -0.86 -14.87
C THR A 14 -17.36 -0.05 -13.84
N VAL A 15 -16.62 0.75 -13.08
CA VAL A 15 -17.17 1.67 -12.09
C VAL A 15 -16.94 3.09 -12.60
N ALA A 16 -18.01 3.87 -12.69
CA ALA A 16 -17.94 5.30 -12.97
C ALA A 16 -17.85 6.06 -11.64
N ARG A 17 -17.01 7.10 -11.62
CA ARG A 17 -16.84 8.03 -10.50
C ARG A 17 -16.97 9.46 -11.03
N PHE A 18 -17.74 10.29 -10.33
CA PHE A 18 -17.91 11.70 -10.68
C PHE A 18 -18.20 12.55 -9.45
N CYS A 19 -17.94 13.85 -9.57
CA CYS A 19 -18.25 14.86 -8.57
C CYS A 19 -19.35 15.77 -9.13
N ASP A 20 -20.49 15.84 -8.47
CA ASP A 20 -21.61 16.66 -8.95
C ASP A 20 -21.41 18.16 -8.67
N VAL A 21 -22.42 18.97 -9.03
CA VAL A 21 -22.41 20.43 -8.84
C VAL A 21 -22.33 20.84 -7.37
N ASP A 22 -22.78 19.98 -6.45
CA ASP A 22 -22.83 20.20 -5.01
C ASP A 22 -21.66 19.52 -4.28
N PHE A 23 -20.62 19.13 -5.02
CA PHE A 23 -19.44 18.43 -4.49
C PHE A 23 -19.79 17.14 -3.74
N ASN A 24 -20.77 16.38 -4.22
CA ASN A 24 -20.98 15.00 -3.80
C ASN A 24 -20.16 14.07 -4.68
N LEU A 25 -19.35 13.23 -4.04
CA LEU A 25 -18.63 12.16 -4.72
C LEU A 25 -19.57 10.98 -4.96
N ILE A 26 -19.86 10.70 -6.22
CA ILE A 26 -20.78 9.64 -6.62
C ILE A 26 -20.00 8.54 -7.34
N LYS A 27 -20.35 7.30 -7.02
CA LYS A 27 -19.83 6.10 -7.66
C LYS A 27 -20.96 5.18 -8.09
N ARG A 28 -20.83 4.61 -9.28
CA ARG A 28 -21.82 3.71 -9.87
C ARG A 28 -21.10 2.55 -10.53
N LEU A 29 -21.48 1.32 -10.18
CA LEU A 29 -21.20 0.16 -11.01
C LEU A 29 -22.03 0.30 -12.28
N VAL A 30 -21.40 0.60 -13.40
CA VAL A 30 -22.07 0.87 -14.68
C VAL A 30 -22.08 -0.35 -15.59
N GLN A 31 -21.17 -1.29 -15.36
CA GLN A 31 -21.16 -2.55 -16.08
C GLN A 31 -20.56 -3.66 -15.22
N PHE A 32 -21.18 -4.83 -15.25
CA PHE A 32 -20.62 -6.08 -14.77
C PHE A 32 -21.01 -7.18 -15.76
N VAL A 33 -20.03 -7.82 -16.39
CA VAL A 33 -20.25 -8.92 -17.35
C VAL A 33 -19.30 -10.07 -17.08
N THR A 34 -19.78 -11.29 -17.31
CA THR A 34 -18.96 -12.51 -17.32
C THR A 34 -18.67 -12.92 -18.76
N LEU A 35 -17.40 -13.07 -19.08
CA LEU A 35 -16.87 -13.38 -20.40
C LEU A 35 -16.39 -14.84 -20.42
N HIS A 36 -16.59 -15.53 -21.54
CA HIS A 36 -16.14 -16.91 -21.69
C HIS A 36 -14.61 -17.05 -21.60
N ALA A 37 -13.88 -16.02 -22.05
CA ALA A 37 -12.43 -15.95 -21.98
C ALA A 37 -12.00 -14.48 -21.77
N SER A 38 -10.74 -14.29 -21.37
CA SER A 38 -10.20 -12.95 -21.13
C SER A 38 -10.22 -12.16 -22.44
N PRO A 39 -10.78 -10.93 -22.44
CA PRO A 39 -10.79 -10.12 -23.64
C PRO A 39 -9.36 -9.71 -23.97
N ASP A 40 -9.01 -9.70 -25.27
CA ASP A 40 -7.78 -9.04 -25.69
C ASP A 40 -7.91 -7.52 -25.55
N ASN A 41 -6.79 -6.80 -25.77
CA ASN A 41 -6.76 -5.35 -25.62
C ASN A 41 -7.69 -4.60 -26.60
N ALA A 42 -8.00 -5.18 -27.77
CA ALA A 42 -8.89 -4.58 -28.76
C ALA A 42 -10.34 -4.74 -28.32
N ALA A 43 -10.74 -5.95 -27.96
CA ALA A 43 -12.07 -6.29 -27.46
C ALA A 43 -12.40 -5.49 -26.20
N LEU A 44 -11.45 -5.37 -25.26
CA LEU A 44 -11.64 -4.57 -24.06
C LEU A 44 -11.86 -3.08 -24.39
N SER A 45 -11.04 -2.50 -25.26
CA SER A 45 -11.21 -1.10 -25.68
C SER A 45 -12.55 -0.87 -26.40
N THR A 46 -12.95 -1.76 -27.31
CA THR A 46 -14.24 -1.66 -28.00
C THR A 46 -15.40 -1.75 -27.02
N THR A 47 -15.36 -2.70 -26.09
CA THR A 47 -16.41 -2.87 -25.07
C THR A 47 -16.57 -1.61 -24.23
N LEU A 48 -15.46 -1.02 -23.78
CA LEU A 48 -15.49 0.21 -22.98
C LEU A 48 -15.93 1.43 -23.81
N THR A 49 -15.52 1.54 -25.07
CA THR A 49 -16.04 2.60 -25.97
C THR A 49 -17.54 2.48 -26.16
N THR A 50 -18.05 1.27 -26.40
CA THR A 50 -19.50 1.02 -26.55
C THR A 50 -20.27 1.39 -25.28
N LEU A 51 -19.79 0.94 -24.12
CA LEU A 51 -20.38 1.29 -22.84
C LEU A 51 -20.47 2.82 -22.67
N VAL A 52 -19.36 3.53 -22.85
CA VAL A 52 -19.30 4.96 -22.56
C VAL A 52 -20.09 5.78 -23.59
N ALA A 53 -19.87 5.54 -24.88
CA ALA A 53 -20.38 6.38 -25.95
C ALA A 53 -21.82 6.03 -26.35
N HIS A 54 -22.19 4.75 -26.31
CA HIS A 54 -23.50 4.29 -26.77
C HIS A 54 -24.45 3.97 -25.61
N GLU A 55 -24.03 3.19 -24.63
CA GLU A 55 -24.93 2.76 -23.54
C GLU A 55 -25.16 3.88 -22.52
N LEU A 56 -24.11 4.60 -22.13
CA LEU A 56 -24.19 5.75 -21.22
C LEU A 56 -24.46 7.08 -21.95
N GLY A 57 -24.26 7.12 -23.27
CA GLY A 57 -24.49 8.31 -24.09
C GLY A 57 -23.59 9.50 -23.72
N LEU A 58 -22.39 9.23 -23.18
CA LEU A 58 -21.47 10.28 -22.75
C LEU A 58 -20.67 10.83 -23.95
N PRO A 59 -20.56 12.16 -24.07
CA PRO A 59 -19.65 12.78 -25.03
C PRO A 59 -18.19 12.35 -24.80
N PHE A 60 -17.41 12.19 -25.86
CA PHE A 60 -16.01 11.75 -25.78
C PHE A 60 -15.13 12.71 -24.97
N ASP A 61 -15.46 14.00 -24.99
CA ASP A 61 -14.79 15.07 -24.27
C ASP A 61 -15.23 15.21 -22.80
N ALA A 62 -16.31 14.53 -22.39
CA ALA A 62 -16.80 14.54 -21.01
C ALA A 62 -16.04 13.54 -20.09
N VAL A 63 -15.29 12.60 -20.66
CA VAL A 63 -14.54 11.61 -19.89
C VAL A 63 -13.22 12.21 -19.39
N THR A 64 -13.07 12.30 -18.07
CA THR A 64 -11.89 12.88 -17.42
C THR A 64 -10.74 11.89 -17.26
N GLY A 65 -11.00 10.59 -17.15
CA GLY A 65 -9.91 9.64 -17.04
C GLY A 65 -10.32 8.19 -16.95
N PHE A 66 -9.33 7.32 -17.14
CA PHE A 66 -9.45 5.88 -16.96
C PHE A 66 -8.50 5.42 -15.86
N GLY A 67 -9.08 4.89 -14.78
CA GLY A 67 -8.33 4.24 -13.70
C GLY A 67 -8.11 2.77 -14.01
N ARG A 68 -6.88 2.28 -13.92
CA ARG A 68 -6.53 0.88 -14.20
C ARG A 68 -5.44 0.33 -13.29
N ASP A 69 -5.38 -0.98 -13.17
CA ASP A 69 -4.24 -1.67 -12.60
C ASP A 69 -3.04 -1.71 -13.58
N SER A 70 -2.03 -2.48 -13.20
CA SER A 70 -0.78 -2.64 -13.96
C SER A 70 -0.81 -3.80 -14.95
N LEU A 71 -1.94 -4.50 -15.13
CA LEU A 71 -2.00 -5.57 -16.12
C LEU A 71 -1.81 -5.00 -17.52
N LYS A 72 -0.92 -5.64 -18.29
CA LYS A 72 -0.52 -5.17 -19.63
C LYS A 72 -1.72 -4.97 -20.58
N VAL A 73 -2.71 -5.86 -20.51
CA VAL A 73 -3.93 -5.77 -21.31
C VAL A 73 -4.70 -4.48 -21.05
N ASN A 74 -4.80 -4.06 -19.78
CA ASN A 74 -5.48 -2.83 -19.37
C ASN A 74 -4.71 -1.60 -19.86
N GLY A 75 -3.38 -1.63 -19.80
CA GLY A 75 -2.54 -0.56 -20.33
C GLY A 75 -2.69 -0.36 -21.84
N THR A 76 -2.63 -1.45 -22.62
CA THR A 76 -2.80 -1.36 -24.07
C THR A 76 -4.22 -0.95 -24.48
N ALA A 77 -5.26 -1.44 -23.78
CA ALA A 77 -6.64 -1.02 -24.02
C ALA A 77 -6.83 0.47 -23.71
N THR A 78 -6.26 0.96 -22.60
CA THR A 78 -6.36 2.37 -22.21
C THR A 78 -5.65 3.27 -23.21
N ALA A 79 -4.48 2.88 -23.73
CA ALA A 79 -3.81 3.64 -24.78
C ALA A 79 -4.69 3.83 -26.03
N ARG A 80 -5.49 2.82 -26.41
CA ARG A 80 -6.49 2.93 -27.49
C ARG A 80 -7.65 3.86 -27.10
N LEU A 81 -8.16 3.74 -25.87
CA LEU A 81 -9.23 4.61 -25.37
C LEU A 81 -8.82 6.08 -25.39
N LEU A 82 -7.59 6.43 -25.03
CA LEU A 82 -7.14 7.84 -25.04
C LEU A 82 -7.12 8.47 -26.43
N VAL A 83 -7.05 7.67 -27.51
CA VAL A 83 -7.21 8.17 -28.89
C VAL A 83 -8.67 8.55 -29.16
N THR A 84 -9.62 7.75 -28.64
CA THR A 84 -11.06 7.99 -28.78
C THR A 84 -11.59 9.06 -27.82
N PHE A 85 -11.03 9.12 -26.61
CA PHE A 85 -11.40 10.03 -25.52
C PHE A 85 -10.25 11.02 -25.26
N PRO A 86 -10.07 12.01 -26.14
CA PRO A 86 -8.92 12.91 -26.11
C PRO A 86 -8.80 13.71 -24.82
N SER A 87 -9.90 13.98 -24.11
CA SER A 87 -9.88 14.76 -22.86
C SER A 87 -9.48 13.92 -21.64
N ALA A 88 -9.37 12.60 -21.77
CA ALA A 88 -9.10 11.70 -20.66
C ALA A 88 -7.61 11.64 -20.30
N THR A 89 -7.33 11.32 -19.03
CA THR A 89 -6.01 10.92 -18.57
C THR A 89 -5.96 9.45 -18.16
N ASP A 90 -4.82 8.80 -18.38
CA ASP A 90 -4.52 7.46 -17.83
C ASP A 90 -4.09 7.61 -16.37
N LEU A 91 -4.76 6.87 -15.47
CA LEU A 91 -4.45 6.80 -14.05
C LEU A 91 -4.11 5.37 -13.68
N LEU A 92 -2.81 5.10 -13.68
CA LEU A 92 -2.27 3.84 -13.18
C LEU A 92 -2.44 3.77 -11.66
N CYS A 93 -2.97 2.65 -11.17
CA CYS A 93 -3.25 2.45 -9.77
C CYS A 93 -1.97 2.47 -8.94
N ILE A 94 -1.87 3.48 -8.08
CA ILE A 94 -0.76 3.63 -7.15
C ILE A 94 -0.82 2.54 -6.09
N CYS A 95 -2.00 2.18 -5.58
CA CYS A 95 -2.16 1.10 -4.58
C CYS A 95 -1.64 -0.24 -5.10
N HIS A 96 -1.94 -0.59 -6.36
CA HIS A 96 -1.40 -1.80 -6.98
C HIS A 96 0.12 -1.72 -7.17
N THR A 97 0.65 -0.53 -7.48
CA THR A 97 2.10 -0.31 -7.53
C THR A 97 2.73 -0.54 -6.15
N LEU A 98 2.12 -0.04 -5.07
CA LEU A 98 2.58 -0.26 -3.70
C LEU A 98 2.51 -1.74 -3.31
N ASN A 99 1.41 -2.45 -3.60
CA ASN A 99 1.34 -3.89 -3.36
C ASN A 99 2.47 -4.64 -4.08
N ASN A 100 2.66 -4.36 -5.38
CA ASN A 100 3.72 -4.98 -6.18
C ASN A 100 5.14 -4.61 -5.70
N THR A 101 5.31 -3.47 -5.04
CA THR A 101 6.56 -3.10 -4.37
C THR A 101 6.87 -4.06 -3.22
N GLY A 102 5.88 -4.39 -2.38
CA GLY A 102 6.05 -5.38 -1.30
C GLY A 102 6.51 -6.75 -1.79
N ASP A 103 6.00 -7.19 -2.94
CA ASP A 103 6.38 -8.48 -3.56
C ASP A 103 7.83 -8.56 -4.03
N ARG A 104 8.58 -7.45 -4.01
CA ARG A 104 10.00 -7.40 -4.40
C ARG A 104 10.96 -7.59 -3.23
N VAL A 105 10.45 -7.73 -2.01
CA VAL A 105 11.31 -7.99 -0.85
C VAL A 105 11.89 -9.41 -0.93
N GLY A 106 13.21 -9.50 -0.85
CA GLY A 106 13.97 -10.67 -1.27
C GLY A 106 14.41 -11.64 -0.16
N PHE A 107 13.56 -12.13 0.75
CA PHE A 107 14.01 -13.11 1.77
C PHE A 107 13.69 -14.57 1.41
N PRO A 108 14.63 -15.39 0.86
CA PRO A 108 14.33 -16.75 0.44
C PRO A 108 13.89 -17.66 1.59
N GLU A 109 14.58 -17.59 2.74
CA GLU A 109 14.27 -18.39 3.93
C GLU A 109 12.87 -18.08 4.46
N LYS A 110 12.52 -16.79 4.58
CA LYS A 110 11.17 -16.35 4.95
C LYS A 110 10.16 -16.85 3.93
N ARG A 111 10.47 -16.74 2.65
CA ARG A 111 9.55 -17.13 1.57
C ARG A 111 9.24 -18.61 1.61
N GLU A 112 10.24 -19.45 1.81
CA GLU A 112 10.06 -20.89 1.93
C GLU A 112 9.29 -21.26 3.20
N PHE A 113 9.66 -20.66 4.35
CA PHE A 113 8.96 -20.84 5.62
C PHE A 113 7.47 -20.47 5.48
N MET A 114 7.18 -19.30 4.91
CA MET A 114 5.82 -18.81 4.75
C MET A 114 4.99 -19.64 3.77
N THR A 115 5.60 -20.24 2.75
CA THR A 115 4.89 -21.16 1.86
C THR A 115 4.35 -22.36 2.64
N ALA A 116 5.18 -22.95 3.51
CA ALA A 116 4.76 -24.04 4.39
C ALA A 116 3.73 -23.58 5.43
N TRP A 117 3.95 -22.41 6.04
CA TRP A 117 3.04 -21.83 7.03
C TRP A 117 1.64 -21.64 6.47
N LEU A 118 1.50 -21.00 5.31
CA LEU A 118 0.20 -20.71 4.70
C LEU A 118 -0.57 -21.98 4.35
N ILE A 119 0.11 -23.02 3.84
CA ILE A 119 -0.49 -24.34 3.59
C ILE A 119 -1.05 -24.93 4.89
N LEU A 120 -0.31 -24.81 6.00
CA LEU A 120 -0.73 -25.34 7.29
C LEU A 120 -1.95 -24.58 7.82
N VAL A 121 -1.87 -23.25 7.93
CA VAL A 121 -2.91 -22.44 8.60
C VAL A 121 -4.19 -22.29 7.78
N GLN A 122 -4.12 -22.39 6.44
CA GLN A 122 -5.33 -22.36 5.61
C GLN A 122 -6.14 -23.65 5.69
N ASN A 123 -5.48 -24.79 5.85
CA ASN A 123 -6.12 -26.10 5.74
C ASN A 123 -6.36 -26.78 7.10
N ASN A 124 -5.87 -26.19 8.19
CA ASN A 124 -5.89 -26.84 9.50
C ASN A 124 -6.41 -25.93 10.61
N ASN A 125 -7.68 -26.12 10.98
CA ASN A 125 -8.31 -25.41 12.10
C ASN A 125 -7.65 -25.69 13.45
N THR A 126 -7.04 -26.87 13.65
CA THR A 126 -6.31 -27.19 14.87
C THR A 126 -5.08 -26.29 14.99
N ALA A 127 -4.30 -26.14 13.91
CA ALA A 127 -3.11 -25.29 13.93
C ALA A 127 -3.43 -23.82 14.25
N THR A 128 -4.53 -23.27 13.70
CA THR A 128 -4.95 -21.90 14.01
C THR A 128 -5.47 -21.73 15.44
N GLN A 129 -6.12 -22.76 16.00
CA GLN A 129 -6.53 -22.78 17.41
C GLN A 129 -5.33 -22.87 18.36
N MET A 130 -4.34 -23.71 18.06
CA MET A 130 -3.11 -23.83 18.84
C MET A 130 -2.32 -22.52 18.85
N TRP A 131 -2.17 -21.86 17.68
CA TRP A 131 -1.60 -20.51 17.61
C TRP A 131 -2.33 -19.54 18.55
N LYS A 132 -3.66 -19.53 18.51
CA LYS A 132 -4.47 -18.62 19.34
C LYS A 132 -4.35 -18.95 20.83
N ALA A 133 -4.28 -20.22 21.19
CA ALA A 133 -4.08 -20.63 22.59
C ALA A 133 -2.71 -20.19 23.12
N LEU A 134 -1.66 -20.32 22.30
CA LEU A 134 -0.29 -19.96 22.66
C LEU A 134 -0.07 -18.45 22.74
N THR A 135 -0.51 -17.71 21.72
CA THR A 135 -0.22 -16.27 21.56
C THR A 135 -1.30 -15.36 22.13
N ARG A 136 -2.47 -15.93 22.47
CA ARG A 136 -3.71 -15.21 22.81
C ARG A 136 -4.24 -14.29 21.70
N THR A 137 -3.68 -14.38 20.49
CA THR A 137 -4.10 -13.60 19.32
C THR A 137 -4.54 -14.53 18.21
N ALA A 138 -5.64 -14.21 17.54
CA ALA A 138 -6.07 -14.98 16.38
C ALA A 138 -5.14 -14.69 15.19
N MET A 139 -4.83 -15.72 14.41
CA MET A 139 -4.13 -15.55 13.15
C MET A 139 -5.02 -14.81 12.15
N VAL A 140 -4.43 -13.90 11.38
CA VAL A 140 -5.14 -13.20 10.30
C VAL A 140 -5.31 -14.12 9.09
N GLY A 141 -6.44 -13.98 8.39
CA GLY A 141 -6.74 -14.81 7.22
C GLY A 141 -5.92 -14.41 5.99
N PHE A 142 -5.33 -15.41 5.33
CA PHE A 142 -4.62 -15.25 4.07
C PHE A 142 -5.59 -15.34 2.87
N SER A 143 -5.32 -14.57 1.82
CA SER A 143 -6.10 -14.56 0.57
C SER A 143 -5.17 -14.28 -0.60
N ASP A 144 -5.12 -15.18 -1.58
CA ASP A 144 -4.30 -15.04 -2.79
C ASP A 144 -4.72 -13.85 -3.68
N ILE A 145 -5.90 -13.27 -3.43
CA ILE A 145 -6.46 -12.16 -4.20
C ILE A 145 -6.31 -10.83 -3.45
N ARG A 146 -6.40 -10.85 -2.12
CA ARG A 146 -6.37 -9.60 -1.33
C ARG A 146 -4.92 -9.15 -1.17
N TRP A 147 -4.63 -7.95 -1.64
CA TRP A 147 -3.36 -7.28 -1.44
C TRP A 147 -2.94 -7.28 0.02
N TRP A 148 -1.63 -7.43 0.25
CA TRP A 148 -0.99 -7.44 1.56
C TRP A 148 -1.40 -8.55 2.54
N SER A 149 -2.31 -9.46 2.19
CA SER A 149 -2.81 -10.49 3.12
C SER A 149 -1.68 -11.38 3.68
N ARG A 150 -0.68 -11.70 2.85
CA ARG A 150 0.53 -12.40 3.28
C ARG A 150 1.33 -11.60 4.29
N GLN A 151 1.56 -10.31 4.03
CA GLN A 151 2.36 -9.46 4.92
C GLN A 151 1.69 -9.28 6.28
N GLU A 152 0.36 -9.24 6.35
CA GLU A 152 -0.34 -9.19 7.64
C GLU A 152 -0.09 -10.47 8.47
N VAL A 153 -0.06 -11.65 7.83
CA VAL A 153 0.32 -12.91 8.49
C VAL A 153 1.76 -12.83 8.97
N GLU A 154 2.68 -12.36 8.10
CA GLU A 154 4.09 -12.19 8.44
C GLU A 154 4.27 -11.22 9.63
N ASN A 155 3.50 -10.13 9.69
CA ASN A 155 3.52 -9.18 10.80
C ASN A 155 3.06 -9.82 12.12
N LYS A 156 2.03 -10.68 12.09
CA LYS A 156 1.60 -11.45 13.27
C LYS A 156 2.68 -12.42 13.75
N ILE A 157 3.38 -13.06 12.81
CA ILE A 157 4.51 -13.94 13.14
C ILE A 157 5.66 -13.14 13.74
N ALA A 158 6.03 -12.01 13.15
CA ALA A 158 7.10 -11.15 13.65
C ALA A 158 6.86 -10.72 15.11
N LEU A 159 5.64 -10.29 15.45
CA LEU A 159 5.27 -9.86 16.81
C LEU A 159 5.31 -11.00 17.85
N HIS A 160 5.18 -12.24 17.42
CA HIS A 160 5.14 -13.42 18.28
C HIS A 160 6.22 -14.45 17.92
N PHE A 161 7.35 -14.00 17.35
CA PHE A 161 8.35 -14.91 16.77
C PHE A 161 8.89 -15.92 17.79
N ASN A 162 9.07 -15.51 19.05
CA ASN A 162 9.49 -16.39 20.15
C ASN A 162 8.53 -17.56 20.40
N SER A 163 7.26 -17.45 19.99
CA SER A 163 6.26 -18.51 20.13
C SER A 163 6.30 -19.51 18.97
N VAL A 164 6.94 -19.18 17.85
CA VAL A 164 7.01 -20.03 16.65
C VAL A 164 7.62 -21.40 16.94
N PRO A 165 8.83 -21.54 17.55
CA PRO A 165 9.40 -22.86 17.79
C PRO A 165 8.55 -23.70 18.75
N VAL A 166 7.94 -23.08 19.76
CA VAL A 166 7.05 -23.75 20.71
C VAL A 166 5.82 -24.30 19.99
N LEU A 167 5.19 -23.50 19.14
CA LEU A 167 4.06 -23.95 18.34
C LEU A 167 4.43 -25.09 17.40
N LEU A 168 5.53 -24.96 16.66
CA LEU A 168 5.95 -25.98 15.71
C LEU A 168 6.25 -27.33 16.40
N GLN A 169 6.83 -27.29 17.61
CA GLN A 169 7.03 -28.51 18.39
C GLN A 169 5.69 -29.12 18.84
N GLN A 170 4.76 -28.32 19.36
CA GLN A 170 3.44 -28.81 19.77
C GLN A 170 2.68 -29.43 18.59
N LEU A 171 2.74 -28.79 17.41
CA LEU A 171 2.13 -29.33 16.19
C LEU A 171 2.74 -30.67 15.79
N LEU A 172 4.06 -30.81 15.92
CA LEU A 172 4.75 -32.06 15.61
C LEU A 172 4.36 -33.17 16.59
N ASP A 173 4.29 -32.85 17.89
CA ASP A 173 3.92 -33.78 18.94
C ASP A 173 2.47 -34.28 18.80
N GLU A 174 1.56 -33.40 18.32
CA GLU A 174 0.15 -33.72 18.05
C GLU A 174 -0.10 -34.34 16.67
N GLY A 175 0.93 -34.52 15.84
CA GLY A 175 0.79 -35.09 14.49
C GLY A 175 0.08 -34.18 13.49
N VAL A 176 0.10 -32.86 13.74
CA VAL A 176 -0.61 -31.85 12.94
C VAL A 176 0.28 -31.37 11.81
N GLY A 177 -0.05 -31.78 10.57
CA GLY A 177 0.65 -31.31 9.38
C GLY A 177 2.11 -31.78 9.29
N ASP A 178 2.44 -32.94 9.87
CA ASP A 178 3.77 -33.54 10.02
C ASP A 178 4.84 -33.11 9.03
N ALA A 179 4.63 -33.36 7.73
CA ALA A 179 5.63 -33.03 6.71
C ALA A 179 5.89 -31.52 6.59
N THR A 180 4.82 -30.72 6.63
CA THR A 180 4.88 -29.26 6.58
C THR A 180 5.48 -28.68 7.86
N THR A 181 5.11 -29.22 9.01
CA THR A 181 5.62 -28.81 10.33
C THR A 181 7.10 -29.13 10.48
N ARG A 182 7.54 -30.35 10.10
CA ARG A 182 8.97 -30.72 10.08
C ARG A 182 9.76 -29.81 9.16
N LYS A 183 9.26 -29.53 7.95
CA LYS A 183 9.90 -28.59 7.03
C LYS A 183 10.10 -27.21 7.66
N MET A 184 9.10 -26.68 8.37
CA MET A 184 9.24 -25.39 9.05
C MET A 184 10.26 -25.43 10.20
N LEU A 185 10.32 -26.53 10.96
CA LEU A 185 11.34 -26.74 11.99
C LEU A 185 12.74 -26.82 11.39
N ASP A 186 12.91 -27.53 10.27
CA ASP A 186 14.20 -27.64 9.58
C ASP A 186 14.71 -26.26 9.13
N ILE A 187 13.81 -25.43 8.56
CA ILE A 187 14.13 -24.05 8.16
C ILE A 187 14.49 -23.20 9.39
N PHE A 188 13.71 -23.30 10.46
CA PHE A 188 13.96 -22.57 11.70
C PHE A 188 15.31 -22.95 12.31
N HIS A 189 15.61 -24.26 12.43
CA HIS A 189 16.85 -24.75 13.04
C HIS A 189 18.09 -24.51 12.20
N ALA A 190 17.97 -24.35 10.87
CA ALA A 190 19.09 -24.04 10.00
C ALA A 190 19.75 -22.70 10.37
N ASP A 191 18.95 -21.66 10.62
CA ASP A 191 19.43 -20.35 11.08
C ASP A 191 18.30 -19.51 11.72
N PRO A 192 18.02 -19.70 13.03
CA PRO A 192 16.90 -19.03 13.70
C PRO A 192 17.01 -17.51 13.68
N LEU A 193 18.24 -16.99 13.87
CA LEU A 193 18.50 -15.56 13.94
C LEU A 193 18.25 -14.90 12.58
N ARG A 194 18.74 -15.51 11.49
CA ARG A 194 18.50 -15.03 10.14
C ARG A 194 17.03 -15.03 9.77
N LEU A 195 16.29 -16.09 10.14
CA LEU A 195 14.86 -16.15 9.91
C LEU A 195 14.13 -15.05 10.68
N GLU A 196 14.45 -14.83 11.95
CA GLU A 196 13.83 -13.76 12.75
C GLU A 196 14.11 -12.37 12.18
N VAL A 197 15.36 -12.10 11.81
CA VAL A 197 15.77 -10.84 11.17
C VAL A 197 14.96 -10.60 9.89
N SER A 198 14.67 -11.64 9.10
CA SER A 198 13.87 -11.49 7.88
C SER A 198 12.41 -11.10 8.14
N PHE A 199 11.82 -11.58 9.25
CA PHE A 199 10.48 -11.17 9.69
C PHE A 199 10.48 -9.76 10.25
N ALA A 200 11.46 -9.43 11.10
CA ALA A 200 11.64 -8.10 11.64
C ALA A 200 11.86 -7.05 10.55
N ALA A 201 12.68 -7.36 9.53
CA ALA A 201 12.92 -6.49 8.39
C ALA A 201 11.65 -6.27 7.56
N GLY A 202 10.85 -7.32 7.33
CA GLY A 202 9.54 -7.18 6.69
C GLY A 202 8.61 -6.27 7.50
N TYR A 203 8.59 -6.42 8.83
CA TYR A 203 7.77 -5.60 9.71
C TYR A 203 8.19 -4.11 9.66
N ASP A 204 9.49 -3.82 9.84
CA ASP A 204 10.03 -2.46 9.78
C ASP A 204 9.81 -1.83 8.39
N GLY A 205 10.16 -2.56 7.33
CA GLY A 205 10.21 -2.02 5.98
C GLY A 205 8.91 -1.98 5.20
N LEU A 206 7.86 -2.72 5.61
CA LEU A 206 6.62 -2.83 4.82
C LEU A 206 5.36 -2.36 5.55
N THR A 207 5.42 -2.10 6.86
CA THR A 207 4.22 -1.69 7.63
C THR A 207 3.63 -0.38 7.12
N ASP A 208 4.46 0.64 6.88
CA ASP A 208 3.99 1.92 6.35
C ASP A 208 3.55 1.81 4.87
N LEU A 209 4.19 0.92 4.10
CA LEU A 209 3.79 0.64 2.71
C LEU A 209 2.39 0.03 2.66
N LEU A 210 2.13 -0.95 3.54
CA LEU A 210 0.83 -1.61 3.72
C LEU A 210 -0.23 -0.61 4.19
N ALA A 211 0.05 0.13 5.26
CA ALA A 211 -0.87 1.11 5.82
C ALA A 211 -1.22 2.21 4.80
N THR A 212 -0.22 2.68 4.06
CA THR A 212 -0.43 3.64 2.97
C THR A 212 -1.29 3.04 1.86
N THR A 213 -1.05 1.79 1.47
CA THR A 213 -1.87 1.12 0.45
C THR A 213 -3.34 1.12 0.87
N TYR A 214 -3.66 0.55 2.04
CA TYR A 214 -5.04 0.45 2.53
C TYR A 214 -5.73 1.80 2.70
N ALA A 215 -5.02 2.81 3.20
CA ALA A 215 -5.61 4.13 3.31
C ALA A 215 -5.95 4.75 1.94
N MET A 216 -5.21 4.40 0.89
CA MET A 216 -5.39 4.92 -0.46
C MET A 216 -6.32 4.09 -1.35
N GLU A 217 -6.78 2.91 -0.91
CA GLU A 217 -7.77 2.06 -1.61
C GLU A 217 -9.22 2.58 -1.54
N GLY A 218 -9.43 3.63 -0.75
CA GLY A 218 -10.73 4.23 -0.56
C GLY A 218 -11.31 4.88 -1.82
N ASP A 219 -12.44 5.55 -1.65
CA ASP A 219 -13.15 6.20 -2.73
C ASP A 219 -13.56 7.65 -2.39
N ARG A 220 -12.76 8.28 -1.56
CA ARG A 220 -12.93 9.65 -1.10
C ARG A 220 -11.94 10.54 -1.84
N LEU A 221 -11.30 11.52 -1.20
CA LEU A 221 -10.31 12.39 -1.84
C LEU A 221 -8.87 11.88 -1.69
N GLU A 222 -8.65 10.57 -1.75
CA GLU A 222 -7.30 9.98 -1.68
C GLU A 222 -6.36 10.57 -2.75
N ILE A 223 -6.90 10.98 -3.91
CA ILE A 223 -6.14 11.62 -5.00
C ILE A 223 -5.34 12.85 -4.52
N LEU A 224 -5.82 13.56 -3.49
CA LEU A 224 -5.15 14.74 -2.93
C LEU A 224 -4.06 14.38 -1.90
N LEU A 225 -4.07 13.15 -1.37
CA LEU A 225 -3.18 12.70 -0.29
C LEU A 225 -2.04 11.80 -0.77
N VAL A 226 -2.23 11.13 -1.91
CA VAL A 226 -1.31 10.10 -2.41
C VAL A 226 0.12 10.60 -2.54
N TYR A 227 0.33 11.79 -3.10
CA TYR A 227 1.67 12.30 -3.36
C TYR A 227 2.51 12.40 -2.08
N ARG A 228 2.01 13.10 -1.05
CA ARG A 228 2.69 13.26 0.24
C ARG A 228 2.99 11.92 0.91
N ARG A 229 2.04 10.99 0.86
CA ARG A 229 2.20 9.66 1.46
C ARG A 229 3.25 8.83 0.72
N VAL A 230 3.24 8.85 -0.62
CA VAL A 230 4.23 8.17 -1.45
C VAL A 230 5.62 8.80 -1.32
N GLU A 231 5.75 10.13 -1.25
CA GLU A 231 7.04 10.79 -0.98
C GLU A 231 7.62 10.37 0.37
N SER A 232 6.78 10.14 1.38
CA SER A 232 7.24 9.62 2.69
C SER A 232 7.84 8.21 2.55
N LEU A 233 7.23 7.34 1.74
CA LEU A 233 7.76 6.00 1.43
C LEU A 233 9.06 6.08 0.60
N ARG A 234 9.14 7.00 -0.37
CA ARG A 234 10.37 7.22 -1.15
C ARG A 234 11.50 7.72 -0.26
N LYS A 235 11.21 8.64 0.66
CA LYS A 235 12.17 9.12 1.66
C LYS A 235 12.68 7.97 2.52
N TYR A 236 11.80 7.11 3.02
CA TYR A 236 12.22 5.91 3.75
C TYR A 236 13.16 5.02 2.91
N GLY A 237 12.77 4.72 1.66
CA GLY A 237 13.57 3.90 0.75
C GLY A 237 14.97 4.47 0.46
N ARG A 238 15.08 5.80 0.29
CA ARG A 238 16.37 6.50 0.14
C ARG A 238 17.18 6.48 1.43
N GLY A 239 16.51 6.64 2.57
CA GLY A 239 17.14 6.60 3.88
C GLY A 239 17.75 5.23 4.21
N LEU A 240 17.21 4.13 3.68
CA LEU A 240 17.77 2.78 3.90
C LEU A 240 19.23 2.64 3.45
N VAL A 241 19.62 3.32 2.37
CA VAL A 241 20.96 3.22 1.76
C VAL A 241 21.93 4.29 2.25
N ASP A 242 21.46 5.26 3.03
CA ASP A 242 22.30 6.29 3.61
C ASP A 242 22.86 5.83 4.97
N ASP A 243 24.19 5.86 5.13
CA ASP A 243 24.89 5.36 6.32
C ASP A 243 24.55 6.10 7.63
N ILE A 244 23.96 7.28 7.52
CA ILE A 244 23.54 8.12 8.65
C ILE A 244 22.03 8.02 8.82
N GLU A 245 21.24 8.24 7.77
CA GLU A 245 19.78 8.22 7.84
C GLU A 245 19.22 6.82 8.08
N ASN A 246 19.92 5.74 7.70
CA ASN A 246 19.44 4.38 7.94
C ASN A 246 19.43 4.00 9.43
N ARG A 247 20.08 4.80 10.29
CA ARG A 247 20.16 4.54 11.73
C ARG A 247 18.80 4.81 12.35
N GLY A 248 18.19 3.78 12.92
CA GLY A 248 16.85 3.85 13.51
C GLY A 248 15.69 3.56 12.55
N LEU A 249 15.95 3.34 11.25
CA LEU A 249 14.90 2.91 10.30
C LEU A 249 14.49 1.44 10.46
N LEU A 250 15.34 0.61 11.06
CA LEU A 250 15.09 -0.82 11.25
C LEU A 250 15.10 -1.20 12.75
N PRO A 251 14.21 -0.62 13.58
CA PRO A 251 14.26 -0.78 15.03
C PRO A 251 14.07 -2.23 15.48
N ASN A 252 13.22 -3.02 14.80
CA ASN A 252 13.01 -4.42 15.16
C ASN A 252 14.18 -5.30 14.72
N VAL A 253 14.74 -5.05 13.53
CA VAL A 253 15.98 -5.74 13.10
C VAL A 253 17.10 -5.46 14.10
N ASP A 254 17.28 -4.18 14.46
CA ASP A 254 18.32 -3.77 15.40
C ASP A 254 18.12 -4.45 16.76
N ALA A 255 16.89 -4.52 17.26
CA ALA A 255 16.56 -5.20 18.51
C ALA A 255 16.89 -6.71 18.48
N VAL A 256 16.55 -7.40 17.39
CA VAL A 256 16.84 -8.83 17.22
C VAL A 256 18.34 -9.10 17.22
N ILE A 257 19.11 -8.30 16.47
CA ILE A 257 20.56 -8.45 16.39
C ILE A 257 21.22 -8.14 17.74
N ARG A 258 20.83 -7.05 18.41
CA ARG A 258 21.34 -6.69 19.75
C ARG A 258 21.09 -7.79 20.77
N ARG A 259 19.93 -8.45 20.70
CA ARG A 259 19.58 -9.55 21.62
C ARG A 259 20.54 -10.73 21.48
N ALA A 260 20.90 -11.08 20.24
CA ALA A 260 21.77 -12.21 19.90
C ALA A 260 23.27 -11.88 19.99
N GLN A 261 23.65 -10.60 19.98
CA GLN A 261 25.05 -10.22 19.98
C GLN A 261 25.69 -10.41 21.37
N GLU A 262 26.88 -11.02 21.38
CA GLU A 262 27.72 -11.11 22.58
C GLU A 262 28.41 -9.78 22.89
N LEU A 263 28.41 -9.41 24.17
CA LEU A 263 29.13 -8.24 24.68
C LEU A 263 30.60 -8.60 24.89
N LYS A 264 31.51 -7.92 24.19
CA LYS A 264 32.95 -8.14 24.25
C LYS A 264 33.73 -6.83 24.20
N VAL A 265 34.98 -6.87 24.69
CA VAL A 265 35.92 -5.74 24.54
C VAL A 265 36.03 -5.37 23.07
N GLY A 266 36.01 -4.07 22.79
CA GLY A 266 35.99 -3.52 21.45
C GLY A 266 34.61 -3.38 20.82
N ALA A 267 33.54 -3.88 21.44
CA ALA A 267 32.17 -3.64 20.98
C ALA A 267 31.86 -2.13 20.98
N THR A 268 31.17 -1.68 19.94
CA THR A 268 30.80 -0.28 19.76
C THR A 268 29.38 -0.05 20.27
N ILE A 269 29.17 1.07 20.96
CA ILE A 269 27.85 1.55 21.35
C ILE A 269 27.62 2.97 20.81
N ARG A 270 26.36 3.38 20.75
CA ARG A 270 25.95 4.76 20.52
C ARG A 270 24.97 5.19 21.59
N LYS A 271 25.22 6.35 22.18
CA LYS A 271 24.38 6.94 23.21
C LYS A 271 24.10 8.39 22.88
N GLU A 272 22.83 8.76 22.94
CA GLU A 272 22.39 10.14 22.86
C GLU A 272 22.44 10.75 24.27
N PHE A 273 23.15 11.87 24.40
CA PHE A 273 23.25 12.66 25.61
C PHE A 273 22.39 13.92 25.43
N PRO A 274 21.34 14.11 26.24
CA PRO A 274 20.44 15.26 26.12
C PRO A 274 21.20 16.59 26.15
N GLY A 275 21.05 17.40 25.09
CA GLY A 275 21.73 18.69 24.94
C GLY A 275 23.16 18.64 24.39
N TYR A 276 23.75 17.45 24.21
CA TYR A 276 25.13 17.27 23.73
C TYR A 276 25.23 16.46 22.43
N GLY A 277 24.19 15.71 22.07
CA GLY A 277 24.14 14.93 20.84
C GLY A 277 24.49 13.45 21.04
N THR A 278 24.80 12.74 19.95
CA THR A 278 25.10 11.31 19.97
C THR A 278 26.60 11.06 19.91
N PHE A 279 27.12 10.26 20.84
CA PHE A 279 28.53 9.91 20.93
C PHE A 279 28.75 8.43 20.65
N THR A 280 29.93 8.09 20.12
CA THR A 280 30.29 6.71 19.82
C THR A 280 31.21 6.18 20.91
N GLY A 281 30.72 5.21 21.68
CA GLY A 281 31.48 4.56 22.74
C GLY A 281 32.10 3.24 22.28
N ARG A 282 33.21 2.84 22.89
CA ARG A 282 33.79 1.51 22.73
C ARG A 282 34.05 0.87 24.09
N VAL A 283 33.72 -0.41 24.23
CA VAL A 283 34.07 -1.20 25.43
C VAL A 283 35.58 -1.33 25.53
N SER A 284 36.17 -0.74 26.56
CA SER A 284 37.61 -0.74 26.82
C SER A 284 38.03 -1.90 27.72
N SER A 285 37.22 -2.25 28.71
CA SER A 285 37.41 -3.43 29.56
C SER A 285 36.08 -3.98 30.09
N ILE A 286 36.12 -5.21 30.60
CA ILE A 286 34.99 -5.88 31.24
C ILE A 286 35.47 -6.37 32.60
N ASP A 287 34.84 -5.87 33.65
CA ASP A 287 35.01 -6.36 35.00
C ASP A 287 34.07 -7.55 35.24
N LYS A 288 34.64 -8.64 35.77
CA LYS A 288 33.96 -9.91 36.04
C LYS A 288 34.07 -10.31 37.52
N GLU A 289 34.37 -9.37 38.40
CA GLU A 289 34.48 -9.61 39.83
C GLU A 289 33.18 -10.16 40.45
N ASP A 290 32.02 -9.72 39.96
CA ASP A 290 30.72 -10.32 40.30
C ASP A 290 30.24 -11.27 39.17
N PRO A 291 30.13 -12.58 39.43
CA PRO A 291 29.54 -13.53 38.49
C PRO A 291 28.07 -13.25 38.15
N ALA A 292 27.36 -12.50 38.99
CA ALA A 292 25.96 -12.13 38.78
C ALA A 292 25.80 -10.88 37.90
N GLU A 293 26.81 -10.00 37.83
CA GLU A 293 26.71 -8.73 37.10
C GLU A 293 28.08 -8.27 36.58
N PHE A 294 28.32 -8.48 35.28
CA PHE A 294 29.50 -7.93 34.61
C PHE A 294 29.35 -6.43 34.41
N VAL A 295 30.40 -5.68 34.74
CA VAL A 295 30.48 -4.23 34.53
C VAL A 295 31.34 -3.96 33.31
N TYR A 296 30.81 -3.17 32.37
CA TYR A 296 31.46 -2.81 31.12
C TYR A 296 31.98 -1.39 31.25
N HIS A 297 33.27 -1.18 31.00
CA HIS A 297 33.86 0.15 30.91
C HIS A 297 33.80 0.63 29.46
N ILE A 298 33.24 1.81 29.24
CA ILE A 298 33.09 2.42 27.92
C ILE A 298 33.96 3.67 27.86
N THR A 299 34.68 3.83 26.76
CA THR A 299 35.38 5.07 26.42
C THR A 299 34.74 5.67 25.17
N TYR A 300 34.33 6.93 25.26
CA TYR A 300 33.72 7.70 24.18
C TYR A 300 34.79 8.36 23.29
N ASP A 301 34.36 8.80 22.11
CA ASP A 301 35.21 9.43 21.09
C ASP A 301 35.72 10.82 21.50
N ASP A 302 35.08 11.47 22.48
CA ASP A 302 35.54 12.70 23.12
C ASP A 302 36.55 12.48 24.26
N GLY A 303 36.83 11.21 24.60
CA GLY A 303 37.77 10.82 25.65
C GLY A 303 37.11 10.59 27.02
N ASP A 304 35.81 10.86 27.17
CA ASP A 304 35.10 10.58 28.42
C ASP A 304 34.86 9.07 28.58
N SER A 305 34.54 8.66 29.81
CA SER A 305 34.29 7.25 30.11
C SER A 305 33.18 7.07 31.13
N GLU A 306 32.48 5.95 31.02
CA GLU A 306 31.48 5.54 32.00
C GLU A 306 31.50 4.03 32.20
N THR A 307 30.76 3.57 33.21
CA THR A 307 30.54 2.14 33.46
C THR A 307 29.07 1.82 33.28
N MET A 308 28.77 0.63 32.75
CA MET A 308 27.41 0.17 32.51
C MET A 308 27.27 -1.32 32.78
N THR A 309 26.07 -1.73 33.14
CA THR A 309 25.65 -3.13 33.18
C THR A 309 25.37 -3.66 31.76
N ALA A 310 25.32 -4.98 31.61
CA ALA A 310 24.89 -5.59 30.34
C ALA A 310 23.50 -5.12 29.88
N ALA A 311 22.58 -4.91 30.84
CA ALA A 311 21.21 -4.49 30.58
C ALA A 311 21.13 -3.05 30.02
N GLU A 312 21.97 -2.15 30.54
CA GLU A 312 22.09 -0.78 30.03
C GLU A 312 22.82 -0.71 28.69
N MET A 313 23.83 -1.56 28.50
CA MET A 313 24.66 -1.54 27.30
C MET A 313 23.96 -2.15 26.08
N LYS A 314 23.23 -3.27 26.23
CA LYS A 314 22.62 -4.00 25.09
C LYS A 314 21.77 -3.11 24.17
N PRO A 315 20.87 -2.25 24.67
CA PRO A 315 20.08 -1.34 23.83
C PRO A 315 20.92 -0.34 23.03
N LEU A 316 22.11 0.02 23.53
CA LEU A 316 22.99 1.03 22.95
C LEU A 316 23.97 0.46 21.92
N MET A 317 24.07 -0.87 21.78
CA MET A 317 25.01 -1.48 20.84
C MET A 317 24.77 -1.00 19.40
N ASP A 318 25.87 -0.59 18.75
CA ASP A 318 25.84 -0.19 17.35
C ASP A 318 25.91 -1.44 16.46
N VAL A 319 24.76 -1.78 15.89
CA VAL A 319 24.58 -2.90 14.98
C VAL A 319 24.52 -2.47 13.51
N SER A 320 24.72 -1.18 13.21
CA SER A 320 24.57 -0.60 11.86
C SER A 320 25.44 -1.29 10.80
N ARG A 321 26.62 -1.78 11.22
CA ARG A 321 27.62 -2.45 10.35
C ARG A 321 27.55 -3.97 10.39
N GLN A 322 26.58 -4.56 11.09
CA GLN A 322 26.43 -6.01 11.15
C GLN A 322 25.97 -6.55 9.78
N GLU A 323 26.57 -7.66 9.36
CA GLU A 323 26.29 -8.28 8.06
C GLU A 323 24.81 -8.62 7.90
N LEU A 324 24.17 -9.17 8.94
CA LEU A 324 22.75 -9.49 8.94
C LEU A 324 21.87 -8.25 8.74
N ARG A 325 22.25 -7.11 9.32
CA ARG A 325 21.52 -5.85 9.14
C ARG A 325 21.70 -5.31 7.72
N GLN A 326 22.91 -5.35 7.19
CA GLN A 326 23.20 -4.90 5.83
C GLN A 326 22.47 -5.75 4.79
N ARG A 327 22.39 -7.06 5.03
CA ARG A 327 21.54 -7.95 4.24
C ARG A 327 20.07 -7.54 4.32
N ALA A 328 19.52 -7.27 5.52
CA ALA A 328 18.15 -6.80 5.64
C ALA A 328 17.88 -5.52 4.82
N ILE A 329 18.82 -4.58 4.80
CA ILE A 329 18.77 -3.38 3.95
C ILE A 329 18.74 -3.78 2.46
N THR A 330 19.67 -4.63 2.01
CA THR A 330 19.73 -5.07 0.60
C THR A 330 18.43 -5.73 0.14
N GLU A 331 17.85 -6.61 0.96
CA GLU A 331 16.63 -7.33 0.58
C GLU A 331 15.38 -6.44 0.59
N LEU A 332 15.37 -5.36 1.39
CA LEU A 332 14.33 -4.32 1.35
C LEU A 332 14.53 -3.34 0.20
N GLN A 333 15.77 -3.01 -0.14
CA GLN A 333 16.11 -2.01 -1.15
C GLN A 333 15.54 -2.38 -2.53
N GLY A 334 15.51 -3.66 -2.90
CA GLY A 334 14.92 -4.11 -4.16
C GLY A 334 13.46 -3.69 -4.34
N ALA A 335 12.70 -3.59 -3.25
CA ALA A 335 11.34 -3.05 -3.27
C ALA A 335 11.32 -1.54 -3.52
N TYR A 336 12.08 -0.77 -2.75
CA TYR A 336 12.08 0.69 -2.90
C TYR A 336 12.69 1.16 -4.23
N GLU A 337 13.65 0.43 -4.79
CA GLU A 337 14.12 0.65 -6.16
C GLU A 337 13.04 0.39 -7.21
N TYR A 338 12.24 -0.66 -7.03
CA TYR A 338 11.10 -0.92 -7.90
C TYR A 338 10.10 0.23 -7.87
N LEU A 339 9.76 0.73 -6.67
CA LEU A 339 8.90 1.89 -6.49
C LEU A 339 9.47 3.13 -7.19
N GLU A 340 10.75 3.45 -6.96
CA GLU A 340 11.40 4.62 -7.55
C GLU A 340 11.42 4.53 -9.07
N LYS A 341 11.78 3.38 -9.64
CA LYS A 341 11.79 3.15 -11.10
C LYS A 341 10.41 3.36 -11.72
N ARG A 342 9.36 2.93 -11.04
CA ARG A 342 7.96 3.09 -11.50
C ARG A 342 7.53 4.56 -11.50
N LEU A 343 7.87 5.31 -10.46
CA LEU A 343 7.49 6.71 -10.30
C LEU A 343 8.33 7.68 -11.14
N THR A 344 9.52 7.26 -11.57
CA THR A 344 10.47 8.06 -12.37
C THR A 344 10.56 7.64 -13.84
N GLY A 345 9.75 6.65 -14.27
CA GLY A 345 9.68 6.22 -15.66
C GLY A 345 10.84 5.34 -16.11
N GLN A 346 11.64 4.82 -15.16
CA GLN A 346 12.74 3.88 -15.42
C GLN A 346 12.25 2.42 -15.45
N CYS A 347 11.10 2.18 -16.10
CA CYS A 347 10.48 0.87 -16.25
C CYS A 347 9.72 0.77 -17.59
N ASP A 348 9.13 -0.39 -17.91
CA ASP A 348 8.33 -0.50 -19.14
C ASP A 348 7.14 0.46 -19.14
N SER A 349 6.79 0.99 -20.31
CA SER A 349 5.74 2.01 -20.46
C SER A 349 4.35 1.58 -19.97
N SER A 350 4.05 0.28 -19.94
CA SER A 350 2.78 -0.23 -19.37
C SER A 350 2.66 -0.05 -17.85
N TYR A 351 3.81 0.13 -17.20
CA TYR A 351 4.01 0.20 -15.76
C TYR A 351 4.43 1.60 -15.29
N ASP A 352 4.77 2.49 -16.21
CA ASP A 352 5.19 3.85 -15.91
C ASP A 352 4.09 4.62 -15.15
N CYS A 353 4.41 5.03 -13.93
CA CYS A 353 3.51 5.77 -13.05
C CYS A 353 3.77 7.28 -13.06
N THR A 354 4.77 7.79 -13.81
CA THR A 354 5.19 9.20 -13.81
C THR A 354 4.01 10.16 -13.98
N ARG A 355 3.12 9.87 -14.94
CA ARG A 355 1.94 10.70 -15.21
C ARG A 355 0.93 10.66 -14.07
N ALA A 356 0.59 9.48 -13.56
CA ALA A 356 -0.33 9.34 -12.42
C ALA A 356 0.24 10.03 -11.18
N TYR A 357 1.55 9.91 -10.97
CA TYR A 357 2.27 10.53 -9.88
C TYR A 357 2.26 12.07 -9.96
N LEU A 358 2.53 12.63 -11.15
CA LEU A 358 2.45 14.06 -11.41
C LEU A 358 1.01 14.59 -11.23
N VAL A 359 0.00 13.84 -11.67
CA VAL A 359 -1.41 14.21 -11.42
C VAL A 359 -1.68 14.28 -9.91
N CYS A 360 -1.19 13.30 -9.12
CA CYS A 360 -1.36 13.32 -7.66
C CYS A 360 -0.61 14.49 -7.00
N GLU A 361 0.58 14.85 -7.49
CA GLU A 361 1.34 16.01 -7.01
C GLU A 361 0.54 17.29 -7.19
N LEU A 362 0.07 17.52 -8.42
CA LEU A 362 -0.64 18.74 -8.80
C LEU A 362 -2.06 18.79 -8.23
N ALA A 363 -2.67 17.63 -7.97
CA ALA A 363 -3.97 17.55 -7.32
C ALA A 363 -3.94 18.18 -5.92
N GLN A 364 -2.80 18.24 -5.23
CA GLN A 364 -2.68 18.93 -3.93
C GLN A 364 -3.12 20.40 -3.98
N LEU A 365 -3.06 21.08 -5.15
CA LEU A 365 -3.59 22.44 -5.29
C LEU A 365 -5.10 22.55 -5.01
N PHE A 366 -5.84 21.44 -5.03
CA PHE A 366 -7.27 21.38 -4.74
C PHE A 366 -7.58 21.03 -3.28
N ASP A 367 -6.55 20.87 -2.46
CA ASP A 367 -6.62 20.92 -1.00
C ASP A 367 -6.40 22.37 -0.55
N PRO A 368 -7.42 23.07 0.00
CA PRO A 368 -7.27 24.45 0.43
C PRO A 368 -6.23 24.61 1.56
N SER A 369 -5.99 23.56 2.36
CA SER A 369 -4.97 23.63 3.43
C SER A 369 -3.56 23.63 2.86
N PHE A 370 -3.32 22.86 1.79
CA PHE A 370 -2.06 22.92 1.04
C PHE A 370 -1.79 24.34 0.51
N VAL A 371 -2.82 25.00 -0.05
CA VAL A 371 -2.69 26.37 -0.57
C VAL A 371 -2.48 27.40 0.54
N ALA A 372 -3.08 27.17 1.72
CA ALA A 372 -2.89 28.03 2.88
C ALA A 372 -1.49 27.91 3.51
N GLU A 373 -0.90 26.71 3.46
CA GLU A 373 0.35 26.36 4.14
C GLU A 373 1.61 26.52 3.26
N ASN A 374 1.44 26.57 1.94
CA ASN A 374 2.55 26.56 0.98
C ASN A 374 2.55 27.81 0.10
N VAL A 375 3.74 28.18 -0.37
CA VAL A 375 3.89 29.24 -1.38
C VAL A 375 3.42 28.71 -2.73
N VAL A 376 2.17 29.00 -3.07
CA VAL A 376 1.55 28.71 -4.36
C VAL A 376 1.57 29.96 -5.24
N ASP A 377 1.99 29.81 -6.49
CA ASP A 377 2.10 30.90 -7.46
C ASP A 377 1.60 30.46 -8.85
N ALA A 378 1.76 31.35 -9.84
CA ALA A 378 1.36 31.07 -11.22
C ALA A 378 2.10 29.86 -11.82
N CYS A 379 3.35 29.57 -11.39
CA CYS A 379 4.12 28.43 -11.89
C CYS A 379 3.42 27.11 -11.51
N TRP A 380 2.94 27.00 -10.28
CA TRP A 380 2.13 25.86 -9.85
C TRP A 380 0.88 25.66 -10.71
N VAL A 381 0.16 26.75 -11.00
CA VAL A 381 -1.06 26.69 -11.81
C VAL A 381 -0.75 26.28 -13.25
N GLN A 382 0.31 26.81 -13.86
CA GLN A 382 0.72 26.46 -15.22
C GLN A 382 1.07 24.98 -15.37
N ARG A 383 1.63 24.36 -14.31
CA ARG A 383 1.90 22.91 -14.30
C ARG A 383 0.60 22.07 -14.39
N LEU A 384 -0.57 22.60 -14.02
CA LEU A 384 -1.87 21.91 -14.20
C LEU A 384 -2.18 21.60 -15.67
N ALA A 385 -1.49 22.21 -16.64
CA ALA A 385 -1.56 21.81 -18.04
C ALA A 385 -1.12 20.35 -18.28
N ALA A 386 -0.37 19.74 -17.35
CA ALA A 386 -0.06 18.30 -17.39
C ALA A 386 -1.27 17.41 -17.08
N VAL A 387 -2.29 17.95 -16.41
CA VAL A 387 -3.55 17.25 -16.13
C VAL A 387 -4.48 17.46 -17.33
N VAL A 388 -4.43 16.53 -18.28
CA VAL A 388 -5.13 16.63 -19.59
C VAL A 388 -6.60 17.08 -19.50
N PRO A 389 -7.42 16.58 -18.56
CA PRO A 389 -8.78 17.07 -18.39
C PRO A 389 -8.86 18.57 -18.15
N LEU A 390 -7.99 19.12 -17.30
CA LEU A 390 -7.94 20.56 -17.03
C LEU A 390 -7.41 21.32 -18.25
N ALA A 391 -6.37 20.79 -18.90
CA ALA A 391 -5.71 21.41 -20.04
C ALA A 391 -6.59 21.48 -21.30
N ARG A 392 -7.55 20.57 -21.45
CA ARG A 392 -8.47 20.54 -22.61
C ARG A 392 -9.83 21.15 -22.31
N HIS A 393 -10.16 21.32 -21.03
CA HIS A 393 -11.46 21.87 -20.63
C HIS A 393 -11.70 23.27 -21.21
N ALA A 394 -12.96 23.55 -21.55
CA ALA A 394 -13.40 24.83 -22.11
C ALA A 394 -12.55 25.30 -23.32
N GLY A 395 -12.14 24.37 -24.18
CA GLY A 395 -11.30 24.67 -25.35
C GLY A 395 -9.87 25.07 -24.99
N GLY A 396 -9.36 24.58 -23.86
CA GLY A 396 -8.00 24.82 -23.37
C GLY A 396 -7.76 26.15 -22.65
N LYS A 397 -8.84 26.82 -22.23
CA LYS A 397 -8.76 28.11 -21.53
C LYS A 397 -8.68 27.98 -20.01
N LEU A 398 -9.13 26.86 -19.46
CA LEU A 398 -9.33 26.73 -18.01
C LEU A 398 -8.07 27.03 -17.20
N VAL A 399 -6.90 26.53 -17.60
CA VAL A 399 -5.64 26.75 -16.84
C VAL A 399 -5.28 28.24 -16.74
N ALA A 400 -5.42 29.01 -17.83
CA ALA A 400 -5.18 30.45 -17.81
C ALA A 400 -6.23 31.20 -16.96
N GLU A 401 -7.48 30.72 -16.98
CA GLU A 401 -8.55 31.27 -16.14
C GLU A 401 -8.32 30.98 -14.64
N LEU A 402 -7.77 29.81 -14.30
CA LEU A 402 -7.36 29.46 -12.93
C LEU A 402 -6.26 30.38 -12.43
N GLU A 403 -5.29 30.71 -13.29
CA GLU A 403 -4.18 31.62 -12.95
C GLU A 403 -4.71 33.02 -12.62
N GLY A 404 -5.68 33.53 -13.41
CA GLY A 404 -6.34 34.80 -13.14
C GLY A 404 -7.17 34.83 -11.84
N GLU A 405 -7.75 33.69 -11.45
CA GLU A 405 -8.54 33.55 -10.21
C GLU A 405 -7.69 33.15 -8.98
N LEU A 406 -6.39 32.84 -9.17
CA LEU A 406 -5.51 32.35 -8.10
C LEU A 406 -5.44 33.27 -6.86
N PRO A 407 -5.31 34.62 -6.98
CA PRO A 407 -5.27 35.48 -5.79
C PRO A 407 -6.53 35.38 -4.92
N ASN A 408 -7.70 35.21 -5.55
CA ASN A 408 -8.97 35.05 -4.84
C ASN A 408 -9.03 33.68 -4.14
N TYR A 409 -8.52 32.64 -4.80
CA TYR A 409 -8.45 31.31 -4.19
C TYR A 409 -7.52 31.31 -2.97
N MET A 410 -6.32 31.87 -3.09
CA MET A 410 -5.38 31.99 -1.96
C MET A 410 -5.97 32.78 -0.80
N ALA A 411 -6.64 33.91 -1.09
CA ALA A 411 -7.31 34.71 -0.06
C ALA A 411 -8.46 33.94 0.62
N ALA A 412 -9.21 33.12 -0.11
CA ALA A 412 -10.28 32.31 0.44
C ALA A 412 -9.77 31.10 1.25
N ALA A 413 -8.64 30.53 0.85
CA ALA A 413 -8.00 29.40 1.52
C ALA A 413 -7.25 29.83 2.79
N ALA A 414 -6.87 31.11 2.90
CA ALA A 414 -6.10 31.63 4.03
C ALA A 414 -6.69 31.22 5.40
N GLY A 415 -5.86 30.54 6.20
CA GLY A 415 -6.23 30.07 7.54
C GLY A 415 -7.06 28.78 7.58
N PHE A 416 -7.37 28.16 6.45
CA PHE A 416 -7.97 26.82 6.42
C PHE A 416 -6.92 25.75 6.71
N SER A 417 -7.26 24.81 7.60
CA SER A 417 -6.46 23.62 7.88
C SER A 417 -7.39 22.43 8.12
N CYS A 418 -6.88 21.22 7.89
CA CYS A 418 -7.60 19.98 8.15
C CYS A 418 -6.63 18.83 8.47
N ASP A 419 -7.14 17.74 9.03
CA ASP A 419 -6.35 16.56 9.33
C ASP A 419 -6.10 15.73 8.07
N HIS A 420 -4.84 15.52 7.69
CA HIS A 420 -4.44 14.69 6.55
C HIS A 420 -4.24 13.20 6.89
N SER A 421 -4.35 12.82 8.17
CA SER A 421 -4.14 11.44 8.62
C SER A 421 -5.40 10.57 8.42
N ASP A 422 -6.57 11.06 8.81
CA ASP A 422 -7.87 10.44 8.56
C ASP A 422 -8.45 10.91 7.20
N VAL A 423 -8.46 9.99 6.23
CA VAL A 423 -8.96 10.25 4.87
C VAL A 423 -10.44 10.64 4.85
N ALA A 424 -11.26 10.13 5.76
CA ALA A 424 -12.68 10.45 5.84
C ALA A 424 -12.88 11.89 6.33
N ALA A 425 -12.28 12.23 7.47
CA ALA A 425 -12.34 13.58 8.04
C ALA A 425 -11.75 14.62 7.07
N PHE A 426 -10.61 14.31 6.45
CA PHE A 426 -10.00 15.11 5.39
C PHE A 426 -11.00 15.40 4.26
N THR A 427 -11.66 14.35 3.76
CA THR A 427 -12.58 14.48 2.63
C THR A 427 -13.78 15.35 2.97
N ASP A 428 -14.38 15.14 4.13
CA ASP A 428 -15.54 15.91 4.55
C ASP A 428 -15.20 17.40 4.73
N ALA A 429 -14.02 17.69 5.30
CA ALA A 429 -13.51 19.05 5.44
C ALA A 429 -13.28 19.74 4.08
N VAL A 430 -12.57 19.08 3.16
CA VAL A 430 -12.23 19.65 1.85
C VAL A 430 -13.47 19.82 0.98
N LEU A 431 -14.36 18.83 0.90
CA LEU A 431 -15.61 18.96 0.14
C LEU A 431 -16.54 20.01 0.77
N GLY A 432 -16.60 20.07 2.11
CA GLY A 432 -17.34 21.10 2.83
C GLY A 432 -16.85 22.51 2.50
N TRP A 433 -15.53 22.70 2.40
CA TRP A 433 -14.94 23.95 1.97
C TRP A 433 -15.33 24.29 0.52
N TRP A 434 -15.19 23.35 -0.41
CA TRP A 434 -15.54 23.60 -1.82
C TRP A 434 -17.02 23.95 -2.01
N ARG A 435 -17.95 23.30 -1.30
CA ARG A 435 -19.38 23.66 -1.32
C ARG A 435 -19.63 25.12 -0.95
N LYS A 436 -18.87 25.63 0.03
CA LYS A 436 -19.01 27.00 0.52
C LYS A 436 -18.38 28.04 -0.42
N HIS A 437 -17.29 27.69 -1.09
CA HIS A 437 -16.46 28.67 -1.81
C HIS A 437 -16.55 28.59 -3.34
N ALA A 438 -16.99 27.46 -3.93
CA ALA A 438 -16.97 27.25 -5.38
C ALA A 438 -17.82 28.24 -6.19
N GLN A 439 -18.88 28.80 -5.61
CA GLN A 439 -19.69 29.82 -6.29
C GLN A 439 -18.91 31.14 -6.50
N ASN A 440 -18.04 31.48 -5.56
CA ASN A 440 -17.18 32.67 -5.62
C ASN A 440 -15.85 32.43 -6.33
N LEU A 441 -15.55 31.16 -6.63
CA LEU A 441 -14.37 30.70 -7.33
C LEU A 441 -14.80 29.81 -8.51
N PRO A 442 -15.59 30.31 -9.48
CA PRO A 442 -16.21 29.49 -10.51
C PRO A 442 -15.23 28.64 -11.33
N LYS A 443 -14.01 29.13 -11.58
CA LYS A 443 -13.03 28.39 -12.40
C LYS A 443 -12.36 27.31 -11.56
N TRP A 444 -11.91 27.65 -10.36
CA TRP A 444 -11.38 26.68 -9.40
C TRP A 444 -12.41 25.65 -8.99
N GLY A 445 -13.67 26.03 -8.77
CA GLY A 445 -14.76 25.10 -8.44
C GLY A 445 -15.09 24.14 -9.59
N GLN A 446 -14.95 24.57 -10.84
CA GLN A 446 -15.05 23.67 -11.99
C GLN A 446 -13.87 22.70 -12.06
N ALA A 447 -12.65 23.20 -11.92
CA ALA A 447 -11.45 22.36 -11.91
C ALA A 447 -11.43 21.37 -10.73
N ALA A 448 -11.89 21.79 -9.56
CA ALA A 448 -11.98 20.96 -8.37
C ALA A 448 -12.92 19.76 -8.59
N ARG A 449 -14.07 19.95 -9.26
CA ARG A 449 -14.96 18.83 -9.61
C ARG A 449 -14.31 17.84 -10.57
N ILE A 450 -13.54 18.33 -11.55
CA ILE A 450 -12.75 17.48 -12.45
C ILE A 450 -11.74 16.66 -11.64
N VAL A 451 -10.93 17.29 -10.79
CA VAL A 451 -9.92 16.59 -9.98
C VAL A 451 -10.55 15.61 -8.98
N CYS A 452 -11.63 15.99 -8.32
CA CYS A 452 -12.37 15.14 -7.38
C CYS A 452 -12.99 13.90 -8.05
N SER A 453 -13.23 13.96 -9.37
CA SER A 453 -13.70 12.80 -10.15
C SER A 453 -12.60 11.76 -10.40
N LEU A 454 -11.33 12.16 -10.33
CA LEU A 454 -10.19 11.26 -10.53
C LEU A 454 -9.99 10.36 -9.30
N SER A 455 -9.44 9.17 -9.53
CA SER A 455 -9.10 8.20 -8.48
C SER A 455 -7.64 7.78 -8.65
N PRO A 456 -6.84 7.74 -7.57
CA PRO A 456 -5.45 7.27 -7.63
C PRO A 456 -5.36 5.74 -7.64
N ASN A 457 -6.49 5.07 -7.47
CA ASN A 457 -6.59 3.63 -7.35
C ASN A 457 -7.69 3.08 -8.26
N SER A 458 -7.62 1.79 -8.51
CA SER A 458 -8.61 1.04 -9.28
C SER A 458 -9.42 0.06 -8.38
N CYS A 459 -9.23 0.12 -7.07
CA CYS A 459 -9.77 -0.78 -6.03
C CYS A 459 -11.29 -0.75 -5.89
N ALA A 460 -11.94 0.33 -6.37
CA ALA A 460 -13.39 0.37 -6.51
C ALA A 460 -13.93 -0.85 -7.29
N CYS A 461 -13.19 -1.29 -8.32
CA CYS A 461 -13.53 -2.47 -9.10
C CYS A 461 -13.27 -3.77 -8.33
N GLU A 462 -12.20 -3.84 -7.52
CA GLU A 462 -11.87 -5.01 -6.67
C GLU A 462 -12.94 -5.27 -5.60
N ARG A 463 -13.50 -4.20 -5.03
CA ARG A 463 -14.62 -4.32 -4.08
C ARG A 463 -15.86 -4.96 -4.71
N VAL A 464 -16.09 -4.79 -6.01
CA VAL A 464 -17.18 -5.49 -6.72
C VAL A 464 -16.95 -7.01 -6.68
N PHE A 465 -15.70 -7.46 -6.74
CA PHE A 465 -15.38 -8.89 -6.58
C PHE A 465 -15.60 -9.38 -5.17
N SER A 466 -15.24 -8.60 -4.16
CA SER A 466 -15.53 -8.93 -2.78
C SER A 466 -17.03 -9.00 -2.51
N LEU A 467 -17.82 -8.07 -3.06
CA LEU A 467 -19.28 -8.09 -2.98
C LEU A 467 -19.86 -9.34 -3.65
N LEU A 468 -19.38 -9.70 -4.85
CA LEU A 468 -19.82 -10.96 -5.46
C LEU A 468 -19.40 -12.17 -4.61
N LYS A 469 -18.17 -12.17 -4.08
CA LYS A 469 -17.66 -12.99 -2.97
C LYS A 469 -18.76 -13.33 -1.96
N ASN A 470 -19.25 -12.26 -1.34
CA ASN A 470 -20.17 -12.35 -0.22
C ASN A 470 -21.58 -12.76 -0.66
N MET A 471 -22.04 -12.31 -1.83
CA MET A 471 -23.36 -12.63 -2.36
C MET A 471 -23.46 -14.06 -2.93
N PHE A 472 -22.37 -14.54 -3.53
CA PHE A 472 -22.32 -15.73 -4.38
C PHE A 472 -20.99 -16.50 -4.16
N GLY A 473 -20.58 -16.69 -2.91
CA GLY A 473 -19.42 -17.48 -2.49
C GLY A 473 -19.80 -18.93 -2.15
N GLU A 474 -19.50 -19.43 -0.94
CA GLU A 474 -19.95 -20.77 -0.51
C GLU A 474 -21.49 -20.91 -0.52
N ASN A 475 -22.21 -19.80 -0.37
CA ASN A 475 -23.67 -19.75 -0.52
C ASN A 475 -24.15 -19.83 -1.98
N GLN A 476 -23.25 -19.81 -2.98
CA GLN A 476 -23.60 -19.83 -4.40
C GLN A 476 -24.24 -21.15 -4.83
N ASP A 477 -23.81 -22.27 -4.25
CA ASP A 477 -24.43 -23.56 -4.54
C ASP A 477 -25.88 -23.59 -4.03
N ASN A 478 -26.16 -22.95 -2.89
CA ASN A 478 -27.51 -22.79 -2.36
C ASN A 478 -28.34 -21.84 -3.23
N THR A 479 -27.82 -20.67 -3.61
CA THR A 479 -28.54 -19.72 -4.47
C THR A 479 -28.79 -20.29 -5.88
N MET A 480 -27.82 -21.03 -6.44
CA MET A 480 -27.98 -21.72 -7.72
C MET A 480 -29.01 -22.86 -7.60
N ALA A 481 -28.99 -23.62 -6.50
CA ALA A 481 -30.02 -24.61 -6.21
C ALA A 481 -31.41 -23.98 -6.11
N ASP A 482 -31.55 -22.84 -5.41
CA ASP A 482 -32.82 -22.10 -5.29
C ASP A 482 -33.32 -21.60 -6.64
N TYR A 483 -32.43 -21.06 -7.47
CA TYR A 483 -32.75 -20.62 -8.84
C TYR A 483 -33.17 -21.78 -9.73
N LEU A 484 -32.42 -22.90 -9.71
CA LEU A 484 -32.75 -24.10 -10.46
C LEU A 484 -34.09 -24.68 -10.02
N GLN A 485 -34.31 -24.82 -8.72
CA GLN A 485 -35.57 -25.29 -8.12
C GLN A 485 -36.74 -24.41 -8.55
N SER A 486 -36.61 -23.09 -8.39
CA SER A 486 -37.65 -22.13 -8.76
C SER A 486 -37.95 -22.16 -10.26
N ALA A 487 -36.92 -22.17 -11.11
CA ALA A 487 -37.07 -22.23 -12.56
C ALA A 487 -37.70 -23.55 -13.02
N LEU A 488 -37.31 -24.68 -12.43
CA LEU A 488 -37.90 -26.00 -12.69
C LEU A 488 -39.37 -26.05 -12.26
N MET A 489 -39.70 -25.59 -11.05
CA MET A 489 -41.08 -25.53 -10.56
C MET A 489 -41.95 -24.66 -11.47
N LEU A 490 -41.48 -23.47 -11.85
CA LEU A 490 -42.21 -22.58 -12.76
C LEU A 490 -42.43 -23.19 -14.15
N ARG A 491 -41.42 -23.89 -14.70
CA ARG A 491 -41.53 -24.54 -16.02
C ARG A 491 -42.38 -25.81 -15.98
N TYR A 492 -42.26 -26.62 -14.93
CA TYR A 492 -43.01 -27.86 -14.78
C TYR A 492 -44.49 -27.57 -14.48
N ASN A 493 -44.78 -26.64 -13.57
CA ASN A 493 -46.15 -26.28 -13.19
C ASN A 493 -46.91 -25.48 -14.26
N ARG A 494 -46.20 -24.99 -15.30
CA ARG A 494 -46.82 -24.41 -16.50
C ARG A 494 -47.02 -25.41 -17.64
N ARG A 495 -46.73 -26.70 -17.43
CA ARG A 495 -47.17 -27.74 -18.38
C ARG A 495 -48.68 -27.96 -18.20
N VAL A 496 -49.47 -27.45 -19.14
CA VAL A 496 -50.83 -27.94 -19.36
C VAL A 496 -50.68 -29.27 -20.09
N LEU A 497 -51.36 -30.31 -19.59
CA LEU A 497 -51.40 -31.65 -20.22
C LEU A 497 -51.96 -31.60 -21.64
#